data_AF-A0AAN6NS36-F1
#
_entry.id   AF-A0AAN6NS36-F1
#
_cell.length_a   1.000
_cell.length_b   1.000
_cell.length_c   1.000
_cell.angle_alpha   90.00
_cell.angle_beta   90.00
_cell.angle_gamma   90.00
#
_symmetry.space_group_name_H-M   'P 1'
#
loop_
_entity.id
_entity.type
_entity.pdbx_description
1 polymer ?
#
loop_
_entity_poly.entity_id
_entity_poly.type
_entity_poly.pdbx_seq_one_letter_code
_entity_poly.pdbx_strand_id
1 'polypeptide(L)'
;MDDSRTPPDQAAASGTGSDAASVSPQAPQPSTTSAGNSNTDPNLNGPLPLRPGHELPFVAPSSYLRPKPSSRTMSDKTSNSLDKDQMQGLRGVREFLKVRTSYDVLPLSFRLVILDNDLLIRKSLNILIQNGIVSAPLWDSRNGTFAGLLTSTDYINVIQYYCQFPHEIDQVDQFRLSSLRDIERAIGVLPLETVSVHPMRPLYEACRRMLKTRARRIPLIDTDDETGRETVVSVITQYRILKFIAVNNEQHTMLLKKPVREIGLGTYTDLATATMNSSVLDVIHLMVKYNISAVPIVDKDNRVLNLFEAVDVIPCIKGGAYDELTATVGDALSQRAEDFAGIYTCSEEDRLDSIFETIRKSRVHRLIVVDDDSRLKGIISLSDILKYVLLYGEEEDDLQEY
;
A
#
# COMPACT_ATOMS: atom_id res chain seq x y z
N MET A 1 -7.69 13.28 75.79
CA MET A 1 -9.16 13.24 75.69
C MET A 1 -9.44 12.61 74.33
N ASP A 2 -9.05 11.35 74.11
CA ASP A 2 -9.67 10.10 74.64
C ASP A 2 -11.16 10.07 74.33
N ASP A 3 -11.77 9.06 73.71
CA ASP A 3 -11.46 7.62 73.58
C ASP A 3 -12.17 7.13 72.30
N SER A 4 -11.55 6.38 71.37
CA SER A 4 -11.19 4.96 71.41
C SER A 4 -12.39 3.98 71.44
N ARG A 5 -12.51 3.14 70.40
CA ARG A 5 -12.55 1.67 70.50
C ARG A 5 -12.58 0.98 69.13
N THR A 6 -11.55 0.16 68.94
CA THR A 6 -11.21 -0.76 67.84
C THR A 6 -11.75 -2.19 68.13
N PRO A 7 -11.61 -3.15 67.17
CA PRO A 7 -12.28 -4.47 67.08
C PRO A 7 -11.46 -5.59 67.80
N PRO A 8 -11.62 -6.94 67.63
CA PRO A 8 -11.51 -7.78 66.40
C PRO A 8 -12.48 -9.02 66.39
N ASP A 9 -12.49 -9.97 65.45
CA ASP A 9 -11.65 -11.19 65.51
C ASP A 9 -11.72 -12.09 64.25
N GLN A 10 -10.60 -12.81 64.06
CA GLN A 10 -10.29 -13.84 63.07
C GLN A 10 -10.72 -15.25 63.51
N ALA A 11 -10.92 -16.18 62.56
CA ALA A 11 -10.46 -17.59 62.56
C ALA A 11 -11.10 -18.30 61.33
N ALA A 12 -10.40 -18.85 60.35
CA ALA A 12 -9.36 -19.90 60.31
C ALA A 12 -9.90 -21.35 60.37
N ALA A 13 -9.49 -22.14 59.36
CA ALA A 13 -9.33 -23.61 59.32
C ALA A 13 -10.63 -24.47 59.25
N SER A 14 -10.70 -25.67 58.68
CA SER A 14 -9.88 -26.51 57.78
C SER A 14 -10.57 -27.89 57.74
N GLY A 15 -10.55 -28.58 56.59
CA GLY A 15 -10.71 -30.05 56.48
C GLY A 15 -12.14 -30.60 56.65
N THR A 16 -12.51 -31.78 56.16
CA THR A 16 -11.86 -32.88 55.42
C THR A 16 -12.93 -33.96 55.20
N GLY A 17 -12.78 -34.78 54.14
CA GLY A 17 -13.32 -36.16 54.05
C GLY A 17 -14.57 -36.30 53.16
N SER A 18 -14.47 -36.89 51.96
CA SER A 18 -14.42 -38.34 51.62
C SER A 18 -15.83 -38.95 51.59
N ASP A 19 -16.33 -39.56 50.51
CA ASP A 19 -15.91 -40.83 49.88
C ASP A 19 -16.36 -40.89 48.40
N ALA A 20 -15.54 -41.32 47.44
CA ALA A 20 -15.34 -42.71 46.93
C ALA A 20 -16.61 -43.32 46.27
N ALA A 21 -16.59 -43.93 45.08
CA ALA A 21 -15.63 -44.93 44.60
C ALA A 21 -15.63 -45.14 43.06
N SER A 22 -14.44 -45.50 42.55
CA SER A 22 -14.03 -46.51 41.52
C SER A 22 -15.01 -46.93 40.40
N VAL A 23 -14.60 -47.21 39.15
CA VAL A 23 -13.68 -48.28 38.68
C VAL A 23 -13.24 -48.01 37.22
N SER A 24 -11.97 -48.32 36.86
CA SER A 24 -11.42 -48.47 35.49
C SER A 24 -11.05 -49.96 35.25
N PRO A 25 -10.31 -50.38 34.20
CA PRO A 25 -10.19 -50.02 32.78
C PRO A 25 -10.32 -51.27 31.85
N GLN A 26 -10.35 -51.12 30.51
CA GLN A 26 -9.97 -52.24 29.61
C GLN A 26 -9.64 -51.84 28.16
N ALA A 27 -8.48 -52.32 27.68
CA ALA A 27 -8.14 -52.68 26.29
C ALA A 27 -7.56 -54.11 26.37
N PRO A 28 -7.68 -55.00 25.33
CA PRO A 28 -6.73 -54.99 24.21
C PRO A 28 -7.21 -55.58 22.84
N GLN A 29 -6.58 -55.10 21.75
CA GLN A 29 -6.20 -55.69 20.42
C GLN A 29 -6.96 -56.92 19.76
N PRO A 30 -6.39 -57.65 18.73
CA PRO A 30 -6.64 -57.47 17.28
C PRO A 30 -7.03 -58.77 16.51
N SER A 31 -7.31 -58.70 15.20
CA SER A 31 -7.31 -59.87 14.27
C SER A 31 -7.27 -59.39 12.80
N THR A 32 -6.21 -59.62 12.00
CA THR A 32 -5.79 -60.84 11.23
C THR A 32 -6.78 -61.28 10.15
N THR A 33 -6.40 -61.26 8.87
CA THR A 33 -6.00 -62.41 7.99
C THR A 33 -5.93 -61.84 6.55
N SER A 34 -5.19 -62.31 5.53
CA SER A 34 -4.30 -63.44 5.21
C SER A 34 -3.67 -63.10 3.82
N ALA A 35 -2.34 -63.10 3.64
CA ALA A 35 -1.51 -64.19 3.09
C ALA A 35 -1.86 -64.67 1.65
N GLY A 36 -0.85 -64.72 0.76
CA GLY A 36 -0.92 -65.52 -0.47
C GLY A 36 0.07 -65.16 -1.60
N ASN A 37 1.28 -65.72 -1.54
CA ASN A 37 2.35 -65.72 -2.55
C ASN A 37 1.91 -66.16 -3.97
N SER A 38 2.64 -65.72 -5.01
CA SER A 38 3.50 -66.62 -5.82
C SER A 38 4.31 -65.89 -6.90
N ASN A 39 5.59 -66.29 -6.97
CA ASN A 39 6.58 -65.98 -8.01
C ASN A 39 6.18 -66.55 -9.39
N THR A 40 6.67 -65.95 -10.48
CA THR A 40 7.46 -66.63 -11.55
C THR A 40 7.79 -65.67 -12.72
N ASP A 41 9.09 -65.47 -12.98
CA ASP A 41 9.70 -65.15 -14.30
C ASP A 41 9.73 -66.44 -15.18
N PRO A 42 10.14 -66.49 -16.49
CA PRO A 42 10.89 -65.51 -17.32
C PRO A 42 10.51 -65.41 -18.85
N ASN A 43 11.26 -64.56 -19.57
CA ASN A 43 11.82 -64.73 -20.94
C ASN A 43 11.11 -64.23 -22.24
N LEU A 44 11.88 -63.37 -22.96
CA LEU A 44 12.23 -63.32 -24.41
C LEU A 44 11.17 -63.09 -25.51
N ASN A 45 11.32 -61.95 -26.21
CA ASN A 45 11.41 -61.75 -27.69
C ASN A 45 10.64 -60.50 -28.20
N GLY A 46 11.33 -59.64 -28.97
CA GLY A 46 10.70 -58.64 -29.87
C GLY A 46 9.99 -59.32 -31.07
N PRO A 47 9.20 -58.62 -31.92
CA PRO A 47 9.54 -57.33 -32.57
C PRO A 47 8.40 -56.26 -32.65
N LEU A 48 8.78 -55.07 -33.15
CA LEU A 48 8.06 -53.81 -33.47
C LEU A 48 6.67 -53.93 -34.19
N PRO A 49 5.94 -52.82 -34.50
CA PRO A 49 5.49 -51.65 -33.71
C PRO A 49 3.97 -51.35 -33.92
N LEU A 50 3.20 -50.96 -32.89
CA LEU A 50 1.80 -50.50 -33.07
C LEU A 50 1.38 -49.43 -32.06
N ARG A 51 1.30 -48.20 -32.57
CA ARG A 51 0.32 -47.10 -32.33
C ARG A 51 0.02 -46.55 -30.91
N PRO A 52 -0.35 -45.25 -30.83
CA PRO A 52 -0.39 -44.46 -29.61
C PRO A 52 -1.79 -44.37 -28.97
N GLY A 53 -1.82 -44.24 -27.64
CA GLY A 53 -2.94 -43.82 -26.79
C GLY A 53 -2.44 -43.86 -25.33
N HIS A 54 -2.71 -42.94 -24.41
CA HIS A 54 -3.64 -41.83 -24.32
C HIS A 54 -2.99 -40.76 -23.42
N GLU A 55 -2.80 -39.54 -23.92
CA GLU A 55 -2.76 -38.34 -23.08
C GLU A 55 -3.96 -37.46 -23.46
N LEU A 56 -4.65 -36.96 -22.44
CA LEU A 56 -5.83 -36.12 -22.57
C LEU A 56 -5.42 -34.72 -23.07
N PRO A 57 -6.08 -34.15 -24.08
CA PRO A 57 -5.69 -32.86 -24.66
C PRO A 57 -6.22 -31.68 -23.83
N PHE A 58 -5.31 -30.85 -23.29
CA PHE A 58 -5.64 -29.48 -22.88
C PHE A 58 -5.72 -28.60 -24.14
N VAL A 59 -6.92 -28.09 -24.43
CA VAL A 59 -7.20 -27.19 -25.55
C VAL A 59 -7.24 -25.75 -25.03
N ALA A 60 -6.26 -24.94 -25.44
CA ALA A 60 -6.30 -23.48 -25.29
C ALA A 60 -7.06 -22.85 -26.48
N PRO A 61 -7.95 -21.85 -26.28
CA PRO A 61 -8.90 -21.37 -27.29
C PRO A 61 -8.32 -20.40 -28.34
N SER A 62 -7.05 -20.55 -28.76
CA SER A 62 -6.39 -19.62 -29.71
C SER A 62 -5.87 -20.25 -31.01
N SER A 63 -6.05 -21.54 -31.23
CA SER A 63 -5.48 -22.24 -32.39
C SER A 63 -6.33 -22.23 -33.68
N TYR A 64 -7.54 -21.65 -33.67
CA TYR A 64 -8.42 -21.59 -34.86
C TYR A 64 -8.56 -20.23 -35.53
N LEU A 65 -7.83 -19.19 -35.11
CA LEU A 65 -7.93 -17.85 -35.70
C LEU A 65 -6.56 -17.32 -36.14
N ARG A 66 -5.98 -17.92 -37.20
CA ARG A 66 -4.83 -17.34 -37.91
C ARG A 66 -5.23 -16.91 -39.32
N PRO A 67 -5.43 -15.62 -39.59
CA PRO A 67 -5.47 -15.11 -40.97
C PRO A 67 -4.04 -15.08 -41.55
N LYS A 68 -3.90 -15.46 -42.83
CA LYS A 68 -2.66 -15.32 -43.61
C LYS A 68 -2.26 -13.83 -43.75
N PRO A 69 -0.96 -13.49 -43.84
CA PRO A 69 -0.54 -12.11 -43.94
C PRO A 69 -0.77 -11.58 -45.35
N SER A 70 -1.75 -10.67 -45.48
CA SER A 70 -1.81 -9.71 -46.58
C SER A 70 -0.93 -8.52 -46.18
N SER A 71 0.24 -8.40 -46.81
CA SER A 71 1.07 -7.20 -46.75
C SER A 71 0.28 -5.99 -47.24
N ARG A 72 -0.17 -5.15 -46.31
CA ARG A 72 -0.58 -3.77 -46.56
C ARG A 72 -0.08 -2.91 -45.42
N THR A 73 0.82 -2.01 -45.75
CA THR A 73 1.22 -0.80 -45.01
C THR A 73 0.00 -0.11 -44.39
N MET A 74 -0.28 -0.43 -43.12
CA MET A 74 -1.38 0.11 -42.29
C MET A 74 -0.86 0.59 -40.92
N SER A 75 0.44 0.83 -40.76
CA SER A 75 1.02 1.21 -39.47
C SER A 75 0.84 2.69 -39.12
N ASP A 76 0.75 3.60 -40.10
CA ASP A 76 0.74 5.06 -39.84
C ASP A 76 -0.64 5.68 -39.60
N LYS A 77 -1.73 5.03 -40.03
CA LYS A 77 -3.09 5.57 -39.81
C LYS A 77 -3.65 5.21 -38.44
N THR A 78 -3.27 4.04 -37.91
CA THR A 78 -3.72 3.54 -36.60
C THR A 78 -3.00 4.22 -35.44
N SER A 79 -1.69 4.50 -35.58
CA SER A 79 -0.94 5.29 -34.59
C SER A 79 -1.56 6.68 -34.42
N ASN A 80 -1.80 7.39 -35.53
CA ASN A 80 -2.41 8.72 -35.52
C ASN A 80 -3.84 8.76 -34.94
N SER A 81 -4.65 7.70 -35.09
CA SER A 81 -5.98 7.65 -34.45
C SER A 81 -5.89 7.38 -32.95
N LEU A 82 -5.00 6.48 -32.53
CA LEU A 82 -4.77 6.17 -31.13
C LEU A 82 -4.25 7.40 -30.37
N ASP A 83 -3.34 8.16 -31.00
CA ASP A 83 -2.81 9.41 -30.44
C ASP A 83 -3.89 10.46 -30.21
N LYS A 84 -4.82 10.60 -31.18
CA LYS A 84 -5.96 11.51 -31.07
C LYS A 84 -6.90 11.10 -29.95
N ASP A 85 -7.27 9.82 -29.87
CA ASP A 85 -8.13 9.28 -28.82
C ASP A 85 -7.47 9.50 -27.45
N GLN A 86 -6.18 9.19 -27.32
CA GLN A 86 -5.41 9.38 -26.10
C GLN A 86 -5.42 10.85 -25.66
N MET A 87 -5.12 11.79 -26.56
CA MET A 87 -5.11 13.22 -26.26
C MET A 87 -6.52 13.74 -25.93
N GLN A 88 -7.54 13.25 -26.61
CA GLN A 88 -8.93 13.58 -26.29
C GLN A 88 -9.33 13.09 -24.89
N GLY A 89 -8.96 11.85 -24.54
CA GLY A 89 -9.16 11.30 -23.20
C GLY A 89 -8.47 12.15 -22.13
N LEU A 90 -7.21 12.50 -22.33
CA LEU A 90 -6.45 13.33 -21.39
C LEU A 90 -7.07 14.73 -21.21
N ARG A 91 -7.44 15.40 -22.31
CA ARG A 91 -8.13 16.70 -22.26
C ARG A 91 -9.46 16.61 -21.51
N GLY A 92 -10.26 15.59 -21.79
CA GLY A 92 -11.53 15.37 -21.09
C GLY A 92 -11.37 15.07 -19.60
N VAL A 93 -10.27 14.43 -19.19
CA VAL A 93 -9.95 14.27 -17.76
C VAL A 93 -9.53 15.60 -17.13
N ARG A 94 -8.72 16.42 -17.79
CA ARG A 94 -8.31 17.74 -17.26
C ARG A 94 -9.50 18.68 -17.10
N GLU A 95 -10.36 18.76 -18.11
CA GLU A 95 -11.55 19.60 -18.05
C GLU A 95 -12.49 19.16 -16.92
N PHE A 96 -12.70 17.86 -16.76
CA PHE A 96 -13.44 17.30 -15.64
C PHE A 96 -12.86 17.74 -14.28
N LEU A 97 -11.53 17.74 -14.13
CA LEU A 97 -10.86 18.18 -12.91
C LEU A 97 -10.89 19.70 -12.68
N LYS A 98 -10.98 20.51 -13.75
CA LYS A 98 -11.11 21.97 -13.66
C LYS A 98 -12.52 22.39 -13.21
N VAL A 99 -13.55 21.62 -13.57
CA VAL A 99 -14.96 21.89 -13.22
C VAL A 99 -15.36 21.33 -11.85
N ARG A 100 -14.72 20.25 -11.38
CA ARG A 100 -15.00 19.64 -10.06
C ARG A 100 -14.18 20.29 -8.96
N THR A 101 -14.73 20.31 -7.76
CA THR A 101 -14.05 20.82 -6.56
C THR A 101 -13.42 19.68 -5.76
N SER A 102 -12.54 20.01 -4.81
CA SER A 102 -11.97 19.03 -3.89
C SER A 102 -13.04 18.42 -2.96
N TYR A 103 -14.10 19.17 -2.67
CA TYR A 103 -15.25 18.72 -1.88
C TYR A 103 -16.07 17.63 -2.59
N ASP A 104 -16.18 17.68 -3.92
CA ASP A 104 -16.94 16.69 -4.71
C ASP A 104 -16.39 15.25 -4.59
N VAL A 105 -15.13 15.11 -4.19
CA VAL A 105 -14.47 13.81 -3.97
C VAL A 105 -14.89 13.17 -2.65
N LEU A 106 -15.41 13.97 -1.71
CA LEU A 106 -15.76 13.52 -0.37
C LEU A 106 -17.06 12.70 -0.39
N PRO A 107 -17.14 11.62 0.41
CA PRO A 107 -18.43 10.95 0.64
C PRO A 107 -19.43 11.90 1.29
N LEU A 108 -20.73 11.64 1.10
CA LEU A 108 -21.81 12.40 1.74
C LEU A 108 -21.71 12.43 3.27
N SER A 109 -21.20 11.34 3.86
CA SER A 109 -20.90 11.26 5.29
C SER A 109 -19.63 10.45 5.49
N PHE A 110 -18.73 10.97 6.29
CA PHE A 110 -17.44 10.35 6.59
C PHE A 110 -16.98 10.69 8.01
N ARG A 111 -15.96 9.97 8.47
CA ARG A 111 -15.31 10.20 9.76
C ARG A 111 -13.93 10.78 9.54
N LEU A 112 -13.59 11.85 10.26
CA LEU A 112 -12.26 12.43 10.31
C LEU A 112 -11.64 12.19 11.69
N VAL A 113 -10.44 11.63 11.73
CA VAL A 113 -9.66 11.43 12.96
C VAL A 113 -8.54 12.46 12.97
N ILE A 114 -8.55 13.35 13.95
CA ILE A 114 -7.55 14.41 14.14
C ILE A 114 -6.79 14.14 15.43
N LEU A 115 -5.48 14.34 15.43
CA LEU A 115 -4.62 14.13 16.60
C LEU A 115 -4.11 15.47 17.12
N ASP A 116 -4.10 15.62 18.45
CA ASP A 116 -3.48 16.77 19.11
C ASP A 116 -1.96 16.70 19.01
N ASN A 117 -1.30 17.83 18.74
CA ASN A 117 0.16 17.95 18.70
C ASN A 117 0.87 17.49 19.98
N ASP A 118 0.23 17.61 21.13
CA ASP A 118 0.81 17.21 22.41
C ASP A 118 0.66 15.70 22.67
N LEU A 119 0.04 14.94 21.75
CA LEU A 119 -0.03 13.49 21.85
C LEU A 119 1.36 12.86 21.68
N LEU A 120 1.64 11.79 22.44
CA LEU A 120 2.86 10.99 22.30
C LEU A 120 2.87 10.23 20.97
N ILE A 121 4.02 10.15 20.30
CA ILE A 121 4.22 9.42 19.04
C ILE A 121 3.84 7.93 19.20
N ARG A 122 4.21 7.33 20.34
CA ARG A 122 3.83 5.94 20.65
C ARG A 122 2.31 5.73 20.74
N LYS A 123 1.58 6.73 21.24
CA LYS A 123 0.10 6.68 21.33
C LYS A 123 -0.53 6.89 19.96
N SER A 124 0.02 7.77 19.12
CA SER A 124 -0.51 7.98 17.77
C SER A 124 -0.45 6.71 16.92
N LEU A 125 0.63 5.90 17.04
CA LEU A 125 0.73 4.60 16.37
C LEU A 125 -0.45 3.68 16.70
N ASN A 126 -0.77 3.55 17.99
CA ASN A 126 -1.90 2.72 18.43
C ASN A 126 -3.23 3.25 17.88
N ILE A 127 -3.43 4.57 17.86
CA ILE A 127 -4.65 5.17 17.29
C ILE A 127 -4.74 4.88 15.79
N LEU A 128 -3.65 5.01 15.04
CA LEU A 128 -3.63 4.72 13.60
C LEU A 128 -3.99 3.26 13.32
N ILE A 129 -3.36 2.32 14.03
CA ILE A 129 -3.60 0.87 13.89
C ILE A 129 -5.05 0.52 14.27
N GLN A 130 -5.54 0.97 15.42
CA GLN A 130 -6.90 0.68 15.89
C GLN A 130 -7.98 1.20 14.95
N ASN A 131 -7.71 2.31 14.27
CA ASN A 131 -8.65 2.93 13.34
C ASN A 131 -8.47 2.47 11.89
N GLY A 132 -7.49 1.60 11.60
CA GLY A 132 -7.20 1.15 10.24
C GLY A 132 -6.79 2.28 9.29
N ILE A 133 -6.14 3.33 9.81
CA ILE A 133 -5.69 4.49 9.04
C ILE A 133 -4.17 4.61 9.06
N VAL A 134 -3.61 5.20 8.01
CA VAL A 134 -2.15 5.36 7.82
C VAL A 134 -1.71 6.83 7.79
N SER A 135 -2.62 7.73 8.16
CA SER A 135 -2.34 9.14 8.42
C SER A 135 -3.44 9.78 9.24
N ALA A 136 -3.12 10.89 9.90
CA ALA A 136 -4.10 11.75 10.53
C ALA A 136 -3.65 13.23 10.50
N PRO A 137 -4.55 14.19 10.27
CA PRO A 137 -4.28 15.60 10.51
C PRO A 137 -3.83 15.84 11.95
N LEU A 138 -2.89 16.77 12.10
CA LEU A 138 -2.43 17.27 13.39
C LEU A 138 -3.08 18.62 13.69
N TRP A 139 -3.51 18.79 14.92
CA TRP A 139 -4.14 20.01 15.41
C TRP A 139 -3.34 20.61 16.56
N ASP A 140 -3.01 21.89 16.44
CA ASP A 140 -2.39 22.65 17.53
C ASP A 140 -3.48 23.31 18.37
N SER A 141 -3.84 22.67 19.49
CA SER A 141 -4.86 23.20 20.40
C SER A 141 -4.47 24.54 21.06
N ARG A 142 -3.17 24.89 21.10
CA ARG A 142 -2.71 26.16 21.69
C ARG A 142 -2.94 27.34 20.77
N ASN A 143 -2.66 27.14 19.48
CA ASN A 143 -2.79 28.18 18.46
C ASN A 143 -4.14 28.13 17.73
N GLY A 144 -4.86 27.00 17.83
CA GLY A 144 -6.12 26.79 17.13
C GLY A 144 -5.93 26.66 15.62
N THR A 145 -4.84 26.02 15.19
CA THR A 145 -4.43 25.94 13.78
C THR A 145 -4.09 24.52 13.35
N PHE A 146 -4.17 24.28 12.04
CA PHE A 146 -3.68 23.03 11.46
C PHE A 146 -2.15 22.93 11.59
N ALA A 147 -1.65 21.80 12.06
CA ALA A 147 -0.24 21.62 12.39
C ALA A 147 0.54 20.72 11.42
N GLY A 148 -0.09 20.27 10.34
CA GLY A 148 0.50 19.34 9.38
C GLY A 148 -0.21 17.99 9.40
N LEU A 149 0.36 17.04 8.66
CA LEU A 149 -0.27 15.73 8.44
C LEU A 149 0.69 14.62 8.84
N LEU A 150 0.30 13.84 9.85
CA LEU A 150 1.05 12.67 10.27
C LEU A 150 0.89 11.54 9.24
N THR A 151 2.00 10.94 8.81
CA THR A 151 2.08 9.87 7.80
C THR A 151 3.11 8.81 8.20
N SER A 152 3.14 7.70 7.44
CA SER A 152 4.17 6.66 7.59
C SER A 152 5.61 7.18 7.45
N THR A 153 5.83 8.23 6.66
CA THR A 153 7.16 8.82 6.47
C THR A 153 7.70 9.40 7.77
N ASP A 154 6.83 9.95 8.62
CA ASP A 154 7.26 10.61 9.86
C ASP A 154 7.78 9.59 10.86
N TYR A 155 7.16 8.40 10.89
CA TYR A 155 7.66 7.27 11.67
C TYR A 155 8.99 6.73 11.12
N ILE A 156 9.15 6.71 9.79
CA ILE A 156 10.44 6.40 9.17
C ILE A 156 11.51 7.41 9.62
N ASN A 157 11.19 8.70 9.60
CA ASN A 157 12.10 9.77 10.04
C ASN A 157 12.47 9.62 11.54
N VAL A 158 11.51 9.25 12.39
CA VAL A 158 11.76 8.95 13.81
C VAL A 158 12.71 7.76 13.98
N ILE A 159 12.54 6.69 13.18
CA ILE A 159 13.45 5.54 13.19
C ILE A 159 14.85 5.96 12.74
N GLN A 160 14.97 6.82 11.73
CA GLN A 160 16.27 7.31 11.29
C GLN A 160 16.96 8.15 12.35
N TYR A 161 16.21 9.01 13.04
CA TYR A 161 16.72 9.76 14.16
C TYR A 161 17.25 8.84 15.26
N TYR A 162 16.50 7.79 15.59
CA TYR A 162 16.94 6.76 16.54
C TYR A 162 18.27 6.12 16.12
N CYS A 163 18.43 5.77 14.84
CA CYS A 163 19.67 5.18 14.34
C CYS A 163 20.86 6.15 14.35
N GLN A 164 20.63 7.45 14.18
CA GLN A 164 21.68 8.47 14.19
C GLN A 164 22.07 8.92 15.62
N PHE A 165 21.12 8.88 16.56
CA PHE A 165 21.30 9.32 17.95
C PHE A 165 20.94 8.21 18.96
N PRO A 166 21.70 7.10 19.03
CA PRO A 166 21.39 5.99 19.95
C PRO A 166 21.47 6.33 21.44
N HIS A 167 22.05 7.47 21.82
CA HIS A 167 22.13 7.89 23.21
C HIS A 167 20.84 8.56 23.73
N GLU A 168 19.89 8.88 22.85
CA GLU A 168 18.64 9.56 23.19
C GLU A 168 17.42 8.63 23.20
N ILE A 169 17.65 7.30 23.06
CA ILE A 169 16.62 6.26 22.95
C ILE A 169 15.56 6.37 24.06
N ASP A 170 15.98 6.55 25.31
CA ASP A 170 15.09 6.63 26.46
C ASP A 170 14.17 7.88 26.44
N GLN A 171 14.52 8.89 25.64
CA GLN A 171 13.75 10.12 25.48
C GLN A 171 12.74 10.03 24.33
N VAL A 172 12.95 9.15 23.35
CA VAL A 172 12.07 9.00 22.18
C VAL A 172 10.67 8.55 22.57
N ASP A 173 10.56 7.69 23.59
CA ASP A 173 9.28 7.26 24.15
C ASP A 173 8.46 8.42 24.77
N GLN A 174 9.12 9.53 25.08
CA GLN A 174 8.51 10.77 25.59
C GLN A 174 8.24 11.80 24.50
N PHE A 175 8.69 11.56 23.26
CA PHE A 175 8.47 12.49 22.16
C PHE A 175 6.99 12.62 21.83
N ARG A 176 6.61 13.88 21.64
CA ARG A 176 5.27 14.29 21.23
C ARG A 176 5.27 14.54 19.72
N LEU A 177 4.08 14.57 19.12
CA LEU A 177 3.93 14.88 17.70
C LEU A 177 4.46 16.28 17.36
N SER A 178 4.43 17.22 18.32
CA SER A 178 5.05 18.54 18.18
C SER A 178 6.57 18.49 17.95
N SER A 179 7.27 17.45 18.41
CA SER A 179 8.72 17.28 18.25
C SER A 179 9.11 16.80 16.84
N LEU A 180 8.17 16.34 16.01
CA LEU A 180 8.48 15.77 14.69
C LEU A 180 9.23 16.75 13.78
N ARG A 181 8.90 18.04 13.82
CA ARG A 181 9.59 19.06 13.02
C ARG A 181 11.04 19.27 13.45
N ASP A 182 11.33 19.12 14.74
CA ASP A 182 12.69 19.26 15.26
C ASP A 182 13.51 18.01 14.91
N ILE A 183 12.89 16.83 14.95
CA ILE A 183 13.47 15.57 14.49
C ILE A 183 13.86 15.67 13.02
N GLU A 184 12.94 16.12 12.15
CA GLU A 184 13.20 16.32 10.72
C GLU A 184 14.35 17.27 10.46
N ARG A 185 14.42 18.38 11.22
CA ARG A 185 15.51 19.35 11.13
C ARG A 185 16.84 18.73 11.56
N ALA A 186 16.84 17.92 12.61
CA ALA A 186 18.04 17.27 13.13
C ALA A 186 18.62 16.24 12.15
N ILE A 187 17.77 15.47 11.47
CA ILE A 187 18.20 14.51 10.43
C ILE A 187 18.45 15.16 9.06
N GLY A 188 18.19 16.47 8.92
CA GLY A 188 18.37 17.21 7.67
C GLY A 188 17.38 16.86 6.55
N VAL A 189 16.19 16.37 6.90
CA VAL A 189 15.14 16.01 5.95
C VAL A 189 14.21 17.22 5.70
N LEU A 190 13.59 17.25 4.51
CA LEU A 190 12.60 18.27 4.17
C LEU A 190 11.45 18.26 5.19
N PRO A 191 11.03 19.43 5.71
CA PRO A 191 9.97 19.51 6.72
C PRO A 191 8.63 18.94 6.22
N LEU A 192 7.79 18.49 7.15
CA LEU A 192 6.39 18.13 6.90
C LEU A 192 5.71 19.10 5.91
N GLU A 193 5.17 18.54 4.83
CA GLU A 193 4.39 19.31 3.88
C GLU A 193 3.10 19.82 4.54
N THR A 194 3.06 21.12 4.84
CA THR A 194 1.87 21.81 5.38
C THR A 194 0.93 22.29 4.29
N VAL A 195 1.15 21.87 3.04
CA VAL A 195 0.37 22.36 1.90
C VAL A 195 -1.05 21.85 2.02
N SER A 196 -1.99 22.78 1.93
CA SER A 196 -3.43 22.53 1.98
C SER A 196 -4.13 23.17 0.80
N VAL A 197 -5.40 22.81 0.60
CA VAL A 197 -6.28 23.43 -0.40
C VAL A 197 -7.64 23.70 0.22
N HIS A 198 -8.26 24.80 -0.18
CA HIS A 198 -9.62 25.09 0.24
C HIS A 198 -10.62 24.13 -0.46
N PRO A 199 -11.59 23.53 0.25
CA PRO A 199 -12.47 22.48 -0.30
C PRO A 199 -13.19 22.88 -1.61
N MET A 200 -13.58 24.15 -1.72
CA MET A 200 -14.31 24.69 -2.89
C MET A 200 -13.40 25.03 -4.09
N ARG A 201 -12.08 24.89 -3.97
CA ARG A 201 -11.16 25.14 -5.10
C ARG A 201 -11.22 23.98 -6.11
N PRO A 202 -10.94 24.25 -7.40
CA PRO A 202 -10.90 23.22 -8.42
C PRO A 202 -9.97 22.07 -8.04
N LEU A 203 -10.42 20.83 -8.27
CA LEU A 203 -9.68 19.63 -7.95
C LEU A 203 -8.36 19.57 -8.74
N TYR A 204 -8.33 20.14 -9.95
CA TYR A 204 -7.11 20.32 -10.74
C TYR A 204 -6.00 21.02 -9.95
N GLU A 205 -6.32 22.06 -9.17
CA GLU A 205 -5.34 22.78 -8.35
C GLU A 205 -4.76 21.89 -7.24
N ALA A 206 -5.63 21.13 -6.56
CA ALA A 206 -5.18 20.18 -5.54
C ALA A 206 -4.21 19.15 -6.12
N CYS A 207 -4.52 18.59 -7.30
CA CYS A 207 -3.63 17.65 -7.95
C CYS A 207 -2.28 18.28 -8.36
N ARG A 208 -2.28 19.52 -8.88
CA ARG A 208 -1.04 20.24 -9.23
C ARG A 208 -0.18 20.50 -8.01
N ARG A 209 -0.78 20.96 -6.90
CA ARG A 209 -0.07 21.15 -5.63
C ARG A 209 0.53 19.84 -5.12
N MET A 210 -0.24 18.74 -5.16
CA MET A 210 0.25 17.41 -4.77
C MET A 210 1.46 16.95 -5.59
N LEU A 211 1.47 17.20 -6.90
CA LEU A 211 2.60 16.84 -7.76
C LEU A 211 3.82 17.75 -7.52
N LYS A 212 3.60 19.04 -7.29
CA LYS A 212 4.67 20.02 -7.03
C LYS A 212 5.41 19.71 -5.72
N THR A 213 4.67 19.35 -4.68
CA THR A 213 5.24 19.07 -3.37
C THR A 213 5.67 17.62 -3.21
N ARG A 214 5.17 16.71 -4.06
CA ARG A 214 5.27 15.24 -3.95
C ARG A 214 4.41 14.64 -2.84
N ALA A 215 3.41 15.39 -2.36
CA ALA A 215 2.36 14.90 -1.48
C ALA A 215 1.56 13.77 -2.14
N ARG A 216 1.47 12.63 -1.44
CA ARG A 216 0.56 11.52 -1.78
C ARG A 216 -0.89 11.77 -1.33
N ARG A 217 -1.09 12.80 -0.50
CA ARG A 217 -2.37 13.20 0.10
C ARG A 217 -2.31 14.68 0.47
N ILE A 218 -3.44 15.38 0.42
CA ILE A 218 -3.51 16.81 0.69
C ILE A 218 -4.69 17.12 1.64
N PRO A 219 -4.45 17.84 2.75
CA PRO A 219 -5.50 18.29 3.65
C PRO A 219 -6.37 19.37 3.00
N LEU A 220 -7.66 19.30 3.27
CA LEU A 220 -8.63 20.31 2.90
C LEU A 220 -8.93 21.19 4.11
N ILE A 221 -8.58 22.46 4.02
CA ILE A 221 -8.71 23.43 5.11
C ILE A 221 -9.64 24.54 4.68
N ASP A 222 -10.65 24.78 5.50
CA ASP A 222 -11.57 25.90 5.37
C ASP A 222 -11.27 26.93 6.48
N THR A 223 -11.76 28.15 6.34
CA THR A 223 -11.72 29.16 7.41
C THR A 223 -13.15 29.47 7.83
N ASP A 224 -13.43 29.33 9.11
CA ASP A 224 -14.74 29.65 9.66
C ASP A 224 -15.00 31.16 9.55
N ASP A 225 -16.09 31.54 8.89
CA ASP A 225 -16.49 32.93 8.64
C ASP A 225 -16.76 33.71 9.94
N GLU A 226 -17.21 33.04 11.00
CA GLU A 226 -17.54 33.68 12.28
C GLU A 226 -16.30 33.84 13.18
N THR A 227 -15.49 32.77 13.28
CA THR A 227 -14.36 32.74 14.21
C THR A 227 -13.03 33.10 13.59
N GLY A 228 -12.93 33.11 12.25
CA GLY A 228 -11.69 33.30 11.50
C GLY A 228 -10.68 32.17 11.69
N ARG A 229 -11.09 31.03 12.26
CA ARG A 229 -10.19 29.91 12.58
C ARG A 229 -10.17 28.90 11.44
N GLU A 230 -9.01 28.29 11.23
CA GLU A 230 -8.87 27.19 10.30
C GLU A 230 -9.66 25.97 10.78
N THR A 231 -10.34 25.28 9.87
CA THR A 231 -11.02 24.02 10.15
C THR A 231 -10.57 22.98 9.14
N VAL A 232 -10.09 21.84 9.62
CA VAL A 232 -9.75 20.71 8.76
C VAL A 232 -11.04 20.00 8.36
N VAL A 233 -11.43 20.15 7.10
CA VAL A 233 -12.65 19.52 6.56
C VAL A 233 -12.41 18.04 6.29
N SER A 234 -11.31 17.70 5.60
CA SER A 234 -10.95 16.32 5.28
C SER A 234 -9.52 16.21 4.76
N VAL A 235 -9.11 15.01 4.34
CA VAL A 235 -7.86 14.76 3.61
C VAL A 235 -8.16 13.91 2.38
N ILE A 236 -7.79 14.41 1.21
CA ILE A 236 -7.95 13.67 -0.04
C ILE A 236 -6.63 13.01 -0.45
N THR A 237 -6.70 11.83 -1.05
CA THR A 237 -5.53 11.04 -1.46
C THR A 237 -5.50 10.87 -2.98
N GLN A 238 -4.31 10.63 -3.56
CA GLN A 238 -4.20 10.34 -4.99
C GLN A 238 -5.09 9.17 -5.41
N TYR A 239 -5.21 8.13 -4.56
CA TYR A 239 -6.12 7.01 -4.80
C TYR A 239 -7.58 7.46 -4.93
N ARG A 240 -8.07 8.28 -3.99
CA ARG A 240 -9.47 8.75 -4.02
C ARG A 240 -9.74 9.62 -5.24
N ILE A 241 -8.78 10.47 -5.63
CA ILE A 241 -8.86 11.30 -6.82
C ILE A 241 -8.90 10.44 -8.09
N LEU A 242 -7.96 9.50 -8.24
CA LEU A 242 -7.93 8.62 -9.42
C LEU A 242 -9.16 7.72 -9.49
N LYS A 243 -9.65 7.22 -8.35
CA LYS A 243 -10.92 6.48 -8.29
C LYS A 243 -12.11 7.36 -8.67
N PHE A 244 -12.14 8.61 -8.21
CA PHE A 244 -13.18 9.56 -8.56
C PHE A 244 -13.20 9.84 -10.07
N ILE A 245 -12.03 9.99 -10.70
CA ILE A 245 -11.88 10.09 -12.16
C ILE A 245 -12.38 8.79 -12.83
N ALA A 246 -11.93 7.62 -12.36
CA ALA A 246 -12.29 6.33 -12.94
C ALA A 246 -13.79 6.06 -12.93
N VAL A 247 -14.49 6.48 -11.87
CA VAL A 247 -15.94 6.26 -11.70
C VAL A 247 -16.76 7.28 -12.46
N ASN A 248 -16.38 8.56 -12.43
CA ASN A 248 -17.23 9.65 -12.92
C ASN A 248 -16.85 10.16 -14.31
N ASN A 249 -15.72 9.70 -14.87
CA ASN A 249 -15.22 10.15 -16.16
C ASN A 249 -14.85 8.99 -17.10
N GLU A 250 -15.62 7.89 -17.03
CA GLU A 250 -15.40 6.67 -17.80
C GLU A 250 -15.24 6.93 -19.30
N GLN A 251 -16.11 7.78 -19.88
CA GLN A 251 -16.10 8.11 -21.30
C GLN A 251 -14.73 8.60 -21.82
N HIS A 252 -13.92 9.22 -20.96
CA HIS A 252 -12.60 9.73 -21.31
C HIS A 252 -11.49 8.76 -20.90
N THR A 253 -11.63 8.06 -19.76
CA THR A 253 -10.63 7.06 -19.34
C THR A 253 -10.57 5.87 -20.29
N MET A 254 -11.69 5.49 -20.92
CA MET A 254 -11.75 4.42 -21.92
C MET A 254 -11.01 4.76 -23.23
N LEU A 255 -10.66 6.03 -23.46
CA LEU A 255 -9.87 6.46 -24.63
C LEU A 255 -8.36 6.30 -24.41
N LEU A 256 -7.92 6.05 -23.16
CA LEU A 256 -6.50 5.96 -22.78
C LEU A 256 -5.90 4.58 -23.12
N LYS A 257 -5.87 4.28 -24.41
CA LYS A 257 -5.59 2.94 -24.94
C LYS A 257 -4.13 2.65 -25.24
N LYS A 258 -3.22 3.62 -25.06
CA LYS A 258 -1.79 3.39 -25.25
C LYS A 258 -1.22 2.46 -24.18
N PRO A 259 -0.30 1.56 -24.55
CA PRO A 259 0.39 0.69 -23.59
C PRO A 259 1.32 1.50 -22.69
N VAL A 260 1.50 1.05 -21.44
CA VAL A 260 2.27 1.77 -20.42
C VAL A 260 3.73 2.02 -20.83
N ARG A 261 4.32 1.09 -21.59
CA ARG A 261 5.67 1.24 -22.13
C ARG A 261 5.81 2.37 -23.15
N GLU A 262 4.83 2.52 -24.05
CA GLU A 262 4.87 3.56 -25.09
C GLU A 262 4.77 4.96 -24.49
N ILE A 263 3.98 5.12 -23.43
CA ILE A 263 3.80 6.40 -22.73
C ILE A 263 4.88 6.66 -21.68
N GLY A 264 5.80 5.72 -21.45
CA GLY A 264 6.85 5.83 -20.44
C GLY A 264 6.29 6.01 -19.03
N LEU A 265 5.20 5.31 -18.70
CA LEU A 265 4.50 5.49 -17.43
C LEU A 265 5.20 4.73 -16.31
N GLY A 266 5.71 5.45 -15.31
CA GLY A 266 6.38 4.87 -14.14
C GLY A 266 7.90 4.88 -14.26
N THR A 267 8.55 4.12 -13.39
CA THR A 267 10.02 4.02 -13.30
C THR A 267 10.46 2.62 -13.69
N TYR A 268 11.47 2.51 -14.57
CA TYR A 268 11.97 1.25 -15.14
C TYR A 268 13.49 1.05 -14.96
N THR A 269 14.19 2.06 -14.44
CA THR A 269 15.64 2.05 -14.24
C THR A 269 15.96 2.35 -12.79
N ASP A 270 17.13 1.92 -12.33
CA ASP A 270 17.62 2.12 -10.95
C ASP A 270 16.60 1.74 -9.86
N LEU A 271 15.89 0.63 -10.08
CA LEU A 271 14.89 0.13 -9.14
C LEU A 271 15.57 -0.38 -7.87
N ALA A 272 15.26 0.25 -6.74
CA ALA A 272 15.66 -0.26 -5.44
C ALA A 272 14.84 -1.51 -5.11
N THR A 273 15.53 -2.63 -4.87
CA THR A 273 14.92 -3.93 -4.53
C THR A 273 15.53 -4.48 -3.25
N ALA A 274 14.78 -5.33 -2.56
CA ALA A 274 15.26 -6.09 -1.42
C ALA A 274 14.88 -7.57 -1.53
N THR A 275 15.37 -8.40 -0.62
CA THR A 275 15.06 -9.84 -0.54
C THR A 275 14.33 -10.15 0.76
N MET A 276 13.70 -11.33 0.87
CA MET A 276 13.02 -11.75 2.10
C MET A 276 13.95 -11.78 3.34
N ASN A 277 15.26 -11.98 3.12
CA ASN A 277 16.26 -12.05 4.18
C ASN A 277 16.87 -10.68 4.52
N SER A 278 16.51 -9.62 3.78
CA SER A 278 16.97 -8.25 4.09
C SER A 278 16.35 -7.82 5.41
N SER A 279 17.06 -7.00 6.20
CA SER A 279 16.46 -6.44 7.42
C SER A 279 15.44 -5.36 7.08
N VAL A 280 14.45 -5.17 7.94
CA VAL A 280 13.48 -4.06 7.79
C VAL A 280 14.22 -2.71 7.78
N LEU A 281 15.25 -2.57 8.62
CA LEU A 281 16.07 -1.36 8.68
C LEU A 281 16.78 -1.05 7.35
N ASP A 282 17.34 -2.05 6.66
CA ASP A 282 17.96 -1.86 5.35
C ASP A 282 16.95 -1.35 4.31
N VAL A 283 15.73 -1.89 4.34
CA VAL A 283 14.65 -1.46 3.45
C VAL A 283 14.21 -0.03 3.77
N ILE A 284 14.15 0.36 5.05
CA ILE A 284 13.88 1.74 5.46
C ILE A 284 14.98 2.67 4.94
N HIS A 285 16.25 2.28 5.02
CA HIS A 285 17.36 3.05 4.45
C HIS A 285 17.23 3.21 2.94
N LEU A 286 16.82 2.16 2.21
CA LEU A 286 16.51 2.25 0.78
C LEU A 286 15.36 3.24 0.51
N MET A 287 14.28 3.17 1.28
CA MET A 287 13.13 4.06 1.15
C MET A 287 13.54 5.52 1.26
N VAL A 288 14.39 5.87 2.24
CA VAL A 288 14.82 7.26 2.41
C VAL A 288 15.86 7.66 1.39
N LYS A 289 16.86 6.81 1.11
CA LYS A 289 17.91 7.10 0.13
C LYS A 289 17.34 7.43 -1.25
N TYR A 290 16.35 6.65 -1.69
CA TYR A 290 15.70 6.83 -3.00
C TYR A 290 14.43 7.68 -2.93
N ASN A 291 14.03 8.13 -1.73
CA ASN A 291 12.79 8.86 -1.49
C ASN A 291 11.54 8.16 -2.08
N ILE A 292 11.42 6.86 -1.80
CA ILE A 292 10.36 5.97 -2.28
C ILE A 292 9.54 5.43 -1.12
N SER A 293 8.25 5.18 -1.35
CA SER A 293 7.34 4.63 -0.33
C SER A 293 7.18 3.11 -0.40
N ALA A 294 8.01 2.46 -1.20
CA ALA A 294 7.77 1.15 -1.79
C ALA A 294 9.08 0.49 -2.20
N VAL A 295 9.34 -0.74 -1.78
CA VAL A 295 10.50 -1.52 -2.23
C VAL A 295 10.02 -2.91 -2.65
N PRO A 296 10.10 -3.27 -3.96
CA PRO A 296 9.82 -4.61 -4.42
C PRO A 296 10.75 -5.63 -3.77
N ILE A 297 10.16 -6.77 -3.36
CA ILE A 297 10.88 -7.90 -2.78
C ILE A 297 11.02 -8.96 -3.86
N VAL A 298 12.26 -9.27 -4.22
CA VAL A 298 12.58 -10.18 -5.32
C VAL A 298 13.39 -11.39 -4.85
N ASP A 299 13.36 -12.45 -5.65
CA ASP A 299 14.25 -13.60 -5.49
C ASP A 299 15.60 -13.41 -6.22
N LYS A 300 16.44 -14.45 -6.19
CA LYS A 300 17.75 -14.48 -6.86
C LYS A 300 17.67 -14.37 -8.39
N ASP A 301 16.53 -14.71 -8.99
CA ASP A 301 16.29 -14.69 -10.42
C ASP A 301 15.53 -13.40 -10.84
N ASN A 302 15.45 -12.42 -9.91
CA ASN A 302 14.74 -11.15 -10.05
C ASN A 302 13.22 -11.29 -10.25
N ARG A 303 12.62 -12.40 -9.80
CA ARG A 303 11.16 -12.57 -9.79
C ARG A 303 10.55 -11.86 -8.60
N VAL A 304 9.44 -11.18 -8.84
CA VAL A 304 8.72 -10.45 -7.79
C VAL A 304 8.02 -11.44 -6.87
N LEU A 305 8.40 -11.42 -5.59
CA LEU A 305 7.77 -12.21 -4.53
C LEU A 305 6.73 -11.41 -3.77
N ASN A 306 7.08 -10.17 -3.41
CA ASN A 306 6.22 -9.29 -2.63
C ASN A 306 6.63 -7.83 -2.82
N LEU A 307 6.06 -6.94 -2.03
CA LEU A 307 6.31 -5.52 -2.01
C LEU A 307 6.30 -5.06 -0.56
N PHE A 308 7.36 -4.42 -0.07
CA PHE A 308 7.36 -3.78 1.24
C PHE A 308 7.02 -2.30 1.10
N GLU A 309 6.07 -1.81 1.88
CA GLU A 309 5.54 -0.46 1.80
C GLU A 309 5.85 0.34 3.07
N ALA A 310 5.90 1.66 2.96
CA ALA A 310 6.05 2.51 4.14
C ALA A 310 4.96 2.28 5.20
N VAL A 311 3.76 1.82 4.80
CA VAL A 311 2.68 1.48 5.73
C VAL A 311 2.97 0.25 6.59
N ASP A 312 3.84 -0.66 6.14
CA ASP A 312 4.26 -1.84 6.90
C ASP A 312 5.21 -1.49 8.05
N VAL A 313 5.84 -0.31 8.01
CA VAL A 313 6.69 0.16 9.10
C VAL A 313 5.89 0.39 10.39
N ILE A 314 4.63 0.81 10.27
CA ILE A 314 3.75 1.13 11.41
C ILE A 314 3.58 -0.05 12.37
N PRO A 315 3.20 -1.27 11.92
CA PRO A 315 3.12 -2.42 12.79
C PRO A 315 4.49 -2.91 13.30
N CYS A 316 5.57 -2.77 12.52
CA CYS A 316 6.92 -3.19 12.94
C CYS A 316 7.48 -2.44 14.15
N ILE A 317 7.00 -1.22 14.42
CA ILE A 317 7.43 -0.43 15.59
C ILE A 317 6.37 -0.40 16.70
N LYS A 318 5.35 -1.24 16.60
CA LYS A 318 4.28 -1.30 17.58
C LYS A 318 4.85 -1.71 18.94
N GLY A 319 4.50 -0.96 19.98
CA GLY A 319 4.96 -1.25 21.34
C GLY A 319 6.30 -0.60 21.73
N GLY A 320 6.97 0.11 20.82
CA GLY A 320 8.25 0.78 21.09
C GLY A 320 9.47 -0.16 20.98
N ALA A 321 9.28 -1.37 20.44
CA ALA A 321 10.34 -2.34 20.25
C ALA A 321 11.10 -2.05 18.95
N TYR A 322 11.91 -0.98 18.94
CA TYR A 322 12.77 -0.64 17.80
C TYR A 322 13.80 -1.74 17.48
N ASP A 323 14.09 -2.62 18.43
CA ASP A 323 14.93 -3.81 18.24
C ASP A 323 14.36 -4.76 17.16
N GLU A 324 13.04 -4.78 16.97
CA GLU A 324 12.37 -5.60 15.93
C GLU A 324 12.67 -5.12 14.50
N LEU A 325 13.26 -3.93 14.33
CA LEU A 325 13.71 -3.45 13.01
C LEU A 325 14.90 -4.25 12.45
N THR A 326 15.57 -5.04 13.30
CA THR A 326 16.60 -5.99 12.88
C THR A 326 16.01 -7.29 12.32
N ALA A 327 14.70 -7.52 12.49
CA ALA A 327 14.02 -8.68 11.93
C ALA A 327 14.02 -8.64 10.40
N THR A 328 13.77 -9.80 9.80
CA THR A 328 13.75 -9.92 8.34
C THR A 328 12.47 -9.34 7.76
N VAL A 329 12.54 -8.87 6.52
CA VAL A 329 11.37 -8.43 5.76
C VAL A 329 10.33 -9.56 5.65
N GLY A 330 10.75 -10.82 5.52
CA GLY A 330 9.84 -11.96 5.51
C GLY A 330 9.00 -12.08 6.78
N ASP A 331 9.62 -11.88 7.95
CA ASP A 331 8.91 -11.91 9.24
C ASP A 331 7.93 -10.74 9.34
N ALA A 332 8.36 -9.54 8.96
CA ALA A 332 7.51 -8.34 8.97
C ALA A 332 6.29 -8.50 8.04
N LEU A 333 6.49 -9.04 6.83
CA LEU A 333 5.41 -9.28 5.87
C LEU A 333 4.43 -10.36 6.36
N SER A 334 4.90 -11.31 7.17
CA SER A 334 4.05 -12.35 7.77
C SER A 334 3.11 -11.81 8.85
N GLN A 335 3.39 -10.63 9.40
CA GLN A 335 2.52 -9.94 10.36
C GLN A 335 1.45 -9.05 9.69
N ARG A 336 1.42 -8.97 8.35
CA ARG A 336 0.37 -8.23 7.66
C ARG A 336 -1.01 -8.80 8.01
N ALA A 337 -1.98 -7.90 8.10
CA ALA A 337 -3.36 -8.28 8.31
C ALA A 337 -3.86 -9.16 7.14
N GLU A 338 -4.73 -10.12 7.46
CA GLU A 338 -5.29 -11.06 6.49
C GLU A 338 -6.12 -10.38 5.39
N ASP A 339 -6.59 -9.14 5.64
CA ASP A 339 -7.34 -8.32 4.70
C ASP A 339 -6.47 -7.52 3.72
N PHE A 340 -5.15 -7.76 3.70
CA PHE A 340 -4.24 -7.15 2.75
C PHE A 340 -4.66 -7.50 1.32
N ALA A 341 -4.96 -6.47 0.51
CA ALA A 341 -5.52 -6.61 -0.84
C ALA A 341 -4.57 -7.28 -1.87
N GLY A 342 -3.34 -7.59 -1.47
CA GLY A 342 -2.32 -8.16 -2.33
C GLY A 342 -1.52 -7.12 -3.11
N ILE A 343 -0.57 -7.62 -3.91
CA ILE A 343 0.20 -6.80 -4.85
C ILE A 343 -0.49 -6.81 -6.21
N TYR A 344 -0.48 -5.67 -6.89
CA TYR A 344 -0.99 -5.57 -8.25
C TYR A 344 0.19 -5.57 -9.22
N THR A 345 0.12 -6.43 -10.22
CA THR A 345 1.11 -6.51 -11.30
C THR A 345 0.48 -6.14 -12.63
N CYS A 346 1.32 -5.70 -13.58
CA CYS A 346 0.92 -5.42 -14.96
C CYS A 346 2.08 -5.74 -15.92
N SER A 347 1.76 -5.95 -17.19
CA SER A 347 2.73 -6.06 -18.28
C SER A 347 3.08 -4.68 -18.86
N GLU A 348 4.21 -4.58 -19.54
CA GLU A 348 4.61 -3.40 -20.32
C GLU A 348 3.60 -3.03 -21.43
N GLU A 349 2.84 -4.03 -21.89
CA GLU A 349 1.84 -3.89 -22.95
C GLU A 349 0.43 -3.59 -22.42
N ASP A 350 0.25 -3.58 -21.10
CA ASP A 350 -1.03 -3.22 -20.49
C ASP A 350 -1.34 -1.74 -20.73
N ARG A 351 -2.63 -1.44 -20.84
CA ARG A 351 -3.14 -0.12 -21.24
C ARG A 351 -3.61 0.68 -20.04
N LEU A 352 -3.52 2.00 -20.14
CA LEU A 352 -3.91 2.89 -19.04
C LEU A 352 -5.42 2.82 -18.71
N ASP A 353 -6.28 2.60 -19.70
CA ASP A 353 -7.73 2.35 -19.51
C ASP A 353 -7.99 1.15 -18.59
N SER A 354 -7.24 0.06 -18.78
CA SER A 354 -7.31 -1.17 -17.99
C SER A 354 -6.80 -0.96 -16.56
N ILE A 355 -5.78 -0.10 -16.39
CA ILE A 355 -5.32 0.34 -15.07
C ILE A 355 -6.40 1.15 -14.35
N PHE A 356 -7.08 2.08 -15.04
CA PHE A 356 -8.20 2.83 -14.49
C PHE A 356 -9.37 1.93 -14.07
N GLU A 357 -9.66 0.89 -14.85
CA GLU A 357 -10.67 -0.10 -14.49
C GLU A 357 -10.28 -0.90 -13.23
N THR A 358 -9.00 -1.21 -13.08
CA THR A 358 -8.48 -1.84 -11.85
C THR A 358 -8.61 -0.89 -10.65
N ILE A 359 -8.26 0.40 -10.80
CA ILE A 359 -8.42 1.42 -9.74
C ILE A 359 -9.88 1.62 -9.33
N ARG A 360 -10.82 1.49 -10.29
CA ARG A 360 -12.25 1.55 -10.04
C ARG A 360 -12.71 0.43 -9.11
N LYS A 361 -12.31 -0.80 -9.41
CA LYS A 361 -12.75 -2.02 -8.70
C LYS A 361 -12.00 -2.29 -7.40
N SER A 362 -10.73 -1.93 -7.36
CA SER A 362 -9.81 -2.37 -6.32
C SER A 362 -9.01 -1.22 -5.70
N ARG A 363 -8.46 -1.45 -4.50
CA ARG A 363 -7.64 -0.45 -3.80
C ARG A 363 -6.18 -0.58 -4.18
N VAL A 364 -5.85 -0.09 -5.37
CA VAL A 364 -4.48 -0.08 -5.90
C VAL A 364 -3.73 1.17 -5.46
N HIS A 365 -2.54 1.01 -4.88
CA HIS A 365 -1.63 2.12 -4.55
C HIS A 365 -0.38 2.16 -5.43
N ARG A 366 -0.08 1.05 -6.13
CA ARG A 366 0.95 0.94 -7.15
C ARG A 366 0.77 -0.35 -7.94
N LEU A 367 1.34 -0.39 -9.14
CA LEU A 367 1.44 -1.57 -9.97
C LEU A 367 2.90 -1.92 -10.20
N ILE A 368 3.26 -3.19 -10.07
CA ILE A 368 4.59 -3.70 -10.36
C ILE A 368 4.60 -4.20 -11.80
N VAL A 369 5.47 -3.63 -12.63
CA VAL A 369 5.60 -4.05 -14.03
C VAL A 369 6.50 -5.28 -14.08
N VAL A 370 5.99 -6.35 -14.67
CA VAL A 370 6.71 -7.64 -14.78
C VAL A 370 6.71 -8.15 -16.22
N ASP A 371 7.67 -9.00 -16.56
CA ASP A 371 7.64 -9.77 -17.81
C ASP A 371 6.89 -11.10 -17.66
N ASP A 372 6.85 -11.87 -18.76
CA ASP A 372 6.20 -13.17 -18.84
C ASP A 372 6.75 -14.20 -17.83
N ASP A 373 8.00 -14.02 -17.37
CA ASP A 373 8.65 -14.86 -16.36
C ASP A 373 8.45 -14.34 -14.92
N SER A 374 7.58 -13.34 -14.74
CA SER A 374 7.34 -12.60 -13.49
C SER A 374 8.56 -11.85 -12.94
N ARG A 375 9.51 -11.49 -13.81
CA ARG A 375 10.68 -10.71 -13.41
C ARG A 375 10.36 -9.22 -13.37
N LEU A 376 10.89 -8.53 -12.36
CA LEU A 376 10.69 -7.10 -12.18
C LEU A 376 11.25 -6.30 -13.36
N LYS A 377 10.41 -5.46 -13.96
CA LYS A 377 10.77 -4.48 -15.01
C LYS A 377 10.62 -3.04 -14.57
N GLY A 378 9.63 -2.76 -13.72
CA GLY A 378 9.29 -1.39 -13.36
C GLY A 378 8.29 -1.29 -12.23
N ILE A 379 8.01 -0.05 -11.84
CA ILE A 379 7.00 0.29 -10.85
C ILE A 379 6.22 1.52 -11.32
N ILE A 380 4.89 1.43 -11.24
CA ILE A 380 3.97 2.52 -11.57
C ILE A 380 3.28 2.94 -10.28
N SER A 381 3.56 4.16 -9.84
CA SER A 381 2.87 4.77 -8.70
C SER A 381 1.62 5.52 -9.15
N LEU A 382 0.70 5.78 -8.21
CA LEU A 382 -0.44 6.67 -8.47
C LEU A 382 0.00 8.10 -8.85
N SER A 383 1.17 8.53 -8.36
CA SER A 383 1.74 9.84 -8.73
C SER A 383 2.13 9.87 -10.20
N ASP A 384 2.66 8.77 -10.76
CA ASP A 384 3.01 8.67 -12.18
C ASP A 384 1.77 8.77 -13.06
N ILE A 385 0.69 8.06 -12.67
CA ILE A 385 -0.60 8.12 -13.37
C ILE A 385 -1.17 9.54 -13.32
N LEU A 386 -1.19 10.17 -12.13
CA LEU A 386 -1.70 11.52 -11.96
C LEU A 386 -0.89 12.54 -12.75
N LYS A 387 0.45 12.41 -12.75
CA LYS A 387 1.37 13.25 -13.52
C LYS A 387 1.12 13.13 -15.02
N TYR A 388 0.99 11.91 -15.53
CA TYR A 388 0.71 11.68 -16.95
C TYR A 388 -0.64 12.30 -17.35
N VAL A 389 -1.69 12.04 -16.58
CA VAL A 389 -3.03 12.57 -16.85
C VAL A 389 -3.05 14.09 -16.88
N LEU A 390 -2.32 14.75 -15.99
CA LEU A 390 -2.32 16.20 -15.86
C LEU A 390 -1.37 16.92 -16.80
N LEU A 391 -0.15 16.41 -17.00
CA LEU A 391 0.92 17.17 -17.64
C LEU A 391 1.24 16.75 -19.08
N TYR A 392 0.91 15.51 -19.46
CA TYR A 392 1.31 15.00 -20.77
C TYR A 392 0.63 15.74 -21.93
N GLY A 393 1.40 16.44 -22.76
CA GLY A 393 0.82 17.23 -23.86
C GLY A 393 -0.04 18.41 -23.41
N GLU A 394 0.21 18.96 -22.21
CA GLU A 394 -0.04 20.39 -21.99
C GLU A 394 1.09 21.19 -22.65
N GLU A 395 0.74 22.29 -23.31
CA GLU A 395 1.70 23.28 -23.80
C GLU A 395 2.19 24.11 -22.60
N GLU A 396 3.47 24.47 -22.56
CA GLU A 396 4.12 25.10 -21.39
C GLU A 396 3.48 26.43 -20.95
N ASP A 397 2.66 27.06 -21.78
CA ASP A 397 1.98 28.33 -21.50
C ASP A 397 0.91 28.22 -20.39
N ASP A 398 0.30 27.05 -20.18
CA ASP A 398 -0.65 26.81 -19.07
C ASP A 398 0.08 26.50 -17.72
N LEU A 399 1.42 26.42 -17.71
CA LEU A 399 2.21 26.14 -16.51
C LEU A 399 2.48 27.38 -15.66
N GLN A 400 2.24 28.58 -16.18
CA GLN A 400 2.58 29.85 -15.50
C GLN A 400 1.42 30.48 -14.71
N GLU A 401 0.17 30.02 -14.87
CA GLU A 401 -0.99 30.67 -14.23
C GLU A 401 -1.45 30.10 -12.88
N TYR A 402 -0.81 29.05 -12.32
CA TYR A 402 -1.25 28.45 -11.04
C TYR A 402 -0.12 27.97 -10.12
#